data_AF-A0A2V8VSX8-F1
#
_entry.id   AF-A0A2V8VSX8-F1
#
_cell.length_a   1.000
_cell.length_b   1.000
_cell.length_c   1.000
_cell.angle_alpha   90.00
_cell.angle_beta   90.00
_cell.angle_gamma   90.00
#
_symmetry.space_group_name_H-M   'P 1'
#
loop_
_entity.id
_entity.type
_entity.pdbx_description
1 polymer ?
#
loop_
_entity_poly.entity_id
_entity_poly.type
_entity_poly.pdbx_seq_one_letter_code
_entity_poly.pdbx_strand_id
1 'polypeptide(L)'
;MRLTRDQVEAISQRIVRGLVKDEIIATERPEATIDLLAGVFLTDLGAEDRLNDEVHELLKNYSEEISRGMVNYQELFRKVKSKLARDRKMVI
;
A
#
# COMPACT_ATOMS: atom_id res chain seq x y z
N MET A 1 -5.62 -7.47 2.81
CA MET A 1 -4.28 -7.69 2.19
C MET A 1 -4.22 -9.05 1.51
N ARG A 2 -3.70 -9.14 0.27
CA ARG A 2 -3.65 -10.39 -0.54
C ARG A 2 -2.48 -11.33 -0.20
N LEU A 3 -1.52 -10.88 0.61
CA LEU A 3 -0.35 -11.65 1.06
C LEU A 3 -0.23 -11.55 2.58
N THR A 4 0.13 -12.65 3.24
CA THR A 4 0.43 -12.67 4.68
C THR A 4 1.84 -12.16 4.96
N ARG A 5 2.13 -11.80 6.22
CA ARG A 5 3.47 -11.38 6.66
C ARG A 5 4.53 -12.45 6.35
N ASP A 6 4.25 -13.69 6.70
CA ASP A 6 5.17 -14.82 6.45
C ASP A 6 5.44 -15.02 4.95
N GLN A 7 4.44 -14.81 4.10
CA GLN A 7 4.61 -14.86 2.64
C GLN A 7 5.53 -13.73 2.16
N VAL A 8 5.37 -12.51 2.69
CA VAL A 8 6.23 -11.37 2.35
C VAL A 8 7.67 -11.60 2.79
N GLU A 9 7.88 -12.15 3.99
CA GLU A 9 9.20 -12.49 4.51
C GLU A 9 9.88 -13.56 3.64
N ALA A 10 9.16 -14.64 3.29
CA ALA A 10 9.68 -15.68 2.42
C ALA A 10 10.05 -15.17 1.01
N ILE A 11 9.22 -14.29 0.43
CA ILE A 11 9.52 -13.65 -0.87
C ILE A 11 10.76 -12.76 -0.75
N SER A 12 10.83 -11.93 0.29
CA SER A 12 11.94 -11.00 0.52
C SER A 12 13.26 -11.76 0.71
N GLN A 13 13.23 -12.84 1.48
CA GLN A 13 14.38 -13.74 1.67
C GLN A 13 14.86 -14.32 0.33
N ARG A 14 13.94 -14.79 -0.52
CA ARG A 14 14.28 -15.39 -1.82
C ARG A 14 14.88 -14.36 -2.78
N ILE A 15 14.35 -13.13 -2.79
CA ILE A 15 14.87 -12.02 -3.61
C ILE A 15 16.29 -11.66 -3.18
N VAL A 16 16.50 -11.33 -1.90
CA VAL A 16 17.82 -10.87 -1.43
C VAL A 16 18.88 -11.95 -1.64
N ARG A 17 18.58 -13.22 -1.31
CA ARG A 17 19.52 -14.33 -1.51
C ARG A 17 19.84 -14.55 -2.99
N GLY A 18 18.86 -14.39 -3.88
CA GLY A 18 19.07 -14.44 -5.33
C GLY A 18 19.99 -13.32 -5.81
N LEU A 19 19.72 -12.07 -5.41
CA LEU A 19 20.52 -10.91 -5.80
C LEU A 19 21.98 -10.99 -5.30
N VAL A 20 22.20 -11.53 -4.10
CA VAL A 20 23.55 -11.76 -3.57
C VAL A 20 24.24 -12.90 -4.32
N LYS A 21 23.52 -14.00 -4.58
CA LYS A 21 24.06 -15.15 -5.33
C LYS A 21 24.50 -14.77 -6.74
N ASP A 22 23.72 -13.92 -7.40
CA ASP A 22 23.98 -13.47 -8.77
C ASP A 22 24.96 -12.27 -8.80
N GLU A 23 25.55 -11.91 -7.65
CA GLU A 23 26.52 -10.81 -7.48
C GLU A 23 26.00 -9.43 -7.94
N ILE A 24 24.67 -9.27 -8.00
CA ILE A 24 24.02 -7.99 -8.35
C ILE A 24 24.17 -6.99 -7.19
N ILE A 25 24.15 -7.47 -5.95
CA ILE A 25 24.37 -6.68 -4.74
C ILE A 25 25.38 -7.35 -3.82
N ALA A 26 26.12 -6.55 -3.07
CA ALA A 26 26.93 -7.01 -1.95
C ALA A 26 26.33 -6.48 -0.63
N THR A 27 26.17 -7.35 0.35
CA THR A 27 25.70 -6.97 1.69
C THR A 27 26.41 -7.80 2.76
N GLU A 28 26.94 -7.12 3.76
CA GLU A 28 27.54 -7.77 4.95
C GLU A 28 26.47 -8.24 5.94
N ARG A 29 25.21 -7.79 5.75
CA ARG A 29 24.08 -8.04 6.65
C ARG A 29 22.84 -8.48 5.84
N PRO A 30 22.83 -9.72 5.33
CA PRO A 30 21.74 -10.21 4.49
C PRO A 30 20.39 -10.19 5.22
N GLU A 31 20.34 -10.59 6.48
CA GLU A 31 19.07 -10.61 7.25
C GLU A 31 18.50 -9.20 7.44
N ALA A 32 19.32 -8.21 7.76
CA ALA A 32 18.86 -6.82 7.87
C ALA A 32 18.36 -6.26 6.51
N THR A 33 18.93 -6.74 5.41
CA THR A 33 18.49 -6.36 4.05
C THR A 33 17.14 -7.01 3.72
N ILE A 34 16.92 -8.26 4.15
CA ILE A 34 15.65 -8.97 4.02
C ILE A 34 14.56 -8.26 4.82
N ASP A 35 14.83 -7.90 6.08
CA ASP A 35 13.90 -7.20 6.96
C ASP A 35 13.50 -5.84 6.36
N LEU A 36 14.47 -5.12 5.80
CA LEU A 36 14.22 -3.84 5.13
C LEU A 36 13.30 -4.02 3.92
N LEU A 37 13.58 -5.00 3.05
CA LEU A 37 12.74 -5.28 1.88
C LEU A 37 11.33 -5.71 2.28
N ALA A 38 11.20 -6.58 3.29
CA ALA A 38 9.92 -7.02 3.82
C ALA A 38 9.12 -5.83 4.40
N GLY A 39 9.79 -4.93 5.12
CA GLY A 39 9.19 -3.70 5.64
C GLY A 39 8.65 -2.78 4.54
N VAL A 40 9.41 -2.61 3.45
CA VAL A 40 8.96 -1.85 2.27
C VAL A 40 7.75 -2.53 1.63
N PHE A 41 7.78 -3.84 1.43
CA PHE A 41 6.66 -4.60 0.85
C PHE A 41 5.39 -4.48 1.68
N LEU A 42 5.49 -4.64 3.01
CA LEU A 42 4.33 -4.51 3.89
C LEU A 42 3.77 -3.09 3.89
N THR A 43 4.64 -2.08 3.85
CA THR A 43 4.23 -0.68 3.75
C THR A 43 3.47 -0.43 2.46
N ASP A 44 3.97 -0.95 1.34
CA ASP A 44 3.33 -0.82 0.03
C ASP A 44 1.99 -1.57 -0.03
N LEU A 45 1.95 -2.82 0.45
CA LEU A 45 0.73 -3.62 0.53
C LEU A 45 -0.35 -2.96 1.41
N GLY A 46 0.05 -2.24 2.45
CA GLY A 46 -0.85 -1.47 3.31
C GLY A 46 -1.15 -0.06 2.81
N ALA A 47 -0.62 0.36 1.65
CA ALA A 47 -0.87 1.68 1.11
C ALA A 47 -2.33 1.82 0.62
N GLU A 48 -2.92 0.77 0.05
CA GLU A 48 -4.33 0.80 -0.37
C GLU A 48 -5.27 0.93 0.83
N ASP A 49 -5.03 0.19 1.91
CA ASP A 49 -5.85 0.26 3.12
C ASP A 49 -5.79 1.68 3.73
N ARG A 50 -4.59 2.26 3.84
CA ARG A 50 -4.41 3.66 4.28
C ARG A 50 -5.11 4.68 3.37
N LEU A 51 -5.05 4.46 2.05
CA LEU A 51 -5.76 5.29 1.09
C LEU A 51 -7.27 5.21 1.29
N ASN A 52 -7.82 4.01 1.53
CA ASN A 52 -9.24 3.83 1.79
C ASN A 52 -9.67 4.56 3.06
N ASP A 53 -8.92 4.42 4.16
CA ASP A 53 -9.22 5.08 5.44
C ASP A 53 -9.23 6.61 5.28
N GLU A 54 -8.24 7.15 4.57
CA GLU A 54 -8.16 8.59 4.30
C GLU A 54 -9.33 9.10 3.44
N VAL A 55 -9.76 8.31 2.44
CA VAL A 55 -10.95 8.64 1.68
C VAL A 55 -12.18 8.66 2.58
N HIS A 56 -12.33 7.72 3.52
CA HIS A 56 -13.45 7.73 4.48
C HIS A 56 -13.41 8.97 5.37
N GLU A 57 -12.25 9.34 5.91
CA GLU A 57 -12.09 10.57 6.70
C GLU A 57 -12.44 11.83 5.90
N LEU A 58 -12.01 11.92 4.64
CA LEU A 58 -12.38 13.05 3.77
C LEU A 58 -13.89 13.14 3.53
N LEU A 59 -14.55 11.99 3.37
CA LEU A 59 -15.99 11.94 3.14
C LEU A 59 -16.83 12.26 4.38
N LYS A 60 -16.29 12.12 5.61
CA LYS A 60 -17.00 12.55 6.82
C LYS A 60 -17.36 14.04 6.79
N ASN A 61 -16.50 14.86 6.18
CA ASN A 61 -16.75 16.29 6.00
C ASN A 61 -17.92 16.59 5.05
N TYR A 62 -18.33 15.62 4.21
CA TYR A 62 -19.46 15.74 3.28
C TYR A 62 -20.73 15.02 3.78
N SER A 63 -20.73 14.54 5.02
CA SER A 63 -21.82 13.72 5.58
C SER A 63 -23.20 14.39 5.47
N GLU A 64 -23.31 15.70 5.72
CA GLU A 64 -24.58 16.43 5.61
C GLU A 64 -25.12 16.54 4.18
N GLU A 65 -24.25 16.65 3.17
CA GLU A 65 -24.64 16.72 1.76
C GLU A 65 -25.08 15.34 1.25
N ILE A 66 -24.40 14.30 1.71
CA ILE A 66 -24.75 12.90 1.44
C ILE A 66 -26.10 12.57 2.09
N SER A 67 -26.32 12.96 3.35
CA SER A 67 -27.59 12.74 4.06
C SER A 67 -28.77 13.49 3.43
N ARG A 68 -28.53 14.66 2.84
CA ARG A 68 -29.52 15.41 2.06
C ARG A 68 -29.82 14.79 0.69
N GLY A 69 -29.13 13.71 0.31
CA GLY A 69 -29.31 13.02 -0.97
C GLY A 69 -28.78 13.80 -2.17
N MET A 70 -28.04 14.89 -1.94
CA MET A 70 -27.47 15.70 -3.04
C MET A 70 -26.34 14.97 -3.75
N VAL A 71 -25.69 14.02 -3.06
CA VAL A 71 -24.56 13.28 -3.62
C VAL A 71 -24.52 11.82 -3.18
N ASN A 72 -24.19 10.92 -4.10
CA ASN A 72 -24.05 9.50 -3.85
C ASN A 72 -22.67 9.18 -3.24
N TYR A 73 -22.65 8.61 -2.04
CA TYR A 73 -21.42 8.24 -1.31
C TYR A 73 -20.49 7.34 -2.13
N GLN A 74 -21.02 6.28 -2.76
CA GLN A 74 -20.23 5.30 -3.48
C GLN A 74 -19.56 5.93 -4.72
N GLU A 75 -20.26 6.84 -5.40
CA GLU A 75 -19.69 7.57 -6.53
C GLU A 75 -18.60 8.55 -6.07
N LEU A 76 -18.83 9.29 -4.98
CA LEU A 76 -17.85 10.22 -4.43
C LEU A 76 -16.60 9.48 -3.95
N PHE A 77 -16.78 8.37 -3.23
CA PHE A 77 -15.70 7.50 -2.79
C PHE A 77 -14.79 7.08 -3.95
N ARG A 78 -15.39 6.59 -5.05
CA ARG A 78 -14.63 6.20 -6.24
C ARG A 78 -13.87 7.38 -6.85
N LYS A 79 -14.51 8.55 -6.96
CA LYS A 79 -13.90 9.78 -7.52
C LYS A 79 -12.72 10.26 -6.67
N VAL A 80 -12.90 10.34 -5.35
CA VAL A 80 -11.87 10.80 -4.40
C VAL A 80 -10.72 9.79 -4.32
N LYS A 81 -11.00 8.48 -4.21
CA LYS A 81 -9.98 7.42 -4.23
C LYS A 81 -9.13 7.50 -5.50
N SER A 82 -9.77 7.64 -6.68
CA SER A 82 -9.06 7.75 -7.95
C SER A 82 -8.20 9.01 -8.05
N LYS A 83 -8.65 10.13 -7.46
CA LYS A 83 -7.89 11.38 -7.43
C LYS A 83 -6.66 11.25 -6.52
N LEU A 84 -6.85 10.84 -5.26
CA LEU A 84 -5.75 10.67 -4.30
C LEU A 84 -4.70 9.67 -4.81
N ALA A 85 -5.12 8.56 -5.40
CA ALA A 85 -4.19 7.57 -5.93
C ALA A 85 -3.31 8.13 -7.06
N ARG A 86 -3.89 8.92 -7.98
CA ARG A 86 -3.13 9.61 -9.03
C ARG A 86 -2.16 10.63 -8.45
N ASP A 87 -2.60 11.44 -7.49
CA ASP A 87 -1.78 12.45 -6.86
C ASP A 87 -0.57 11.83 -6.13
N ARG A 88 -0.75 10.62 -5.57
CA ARG A 88 0.30 9.85 -4.91
C ARG A 88 1.09 8.91 -5.82
N LYS A 89 0.81 8.91 -7.13
CA LYS A 89 1.41 8.00 -8.11
C LYS A 89 1.31 6.52 -7.70
N MET A 90 0.24 6.16 -6.99
CA MET A 90 -0.05 4.80 -6.59
C MET A 90 -0.57 4.01 -7.79
N VAL A 91 -0.08 2.79 -7.96
CA VAL A 91 -0.65 1.81 -8.89
C VAL A 91 -1.67 0.99 -8.12
N ILE A 92 -2.96 1.23 -8.40
CA ILE A 92 -4.12 0.51 -7.82
C ILE A 92 -4.82 -0.30 -8.90
#